data_AF-A0A3E1DBC3-F1
#
_entry.id   AF-A0A3E1DBC3-F1
#
_cell.length_a   1.000
_cell.length_b   1.000
_cell.length_c   1.000
_cell.angle_alpha   90.00
_cell.angle_beta   90.00
_cell.angle_gamma   90.00
#
_symmetry.space_group_name_H-M   'P 1'
#
loop_
_entity.id
_entity.type
_entity.pdbx_description
1 polymer ?
#
loop_
_entity_poly.entity_id
_entity_poly.type
_entity_poly.pdbx_seq_one_letter_code
_entity_poly.pdbx_strand_id
1 'polypeptide(L)' 'MDFANNTVVKGFLERSGQEALPLILVDGEFALAGRYPNRVELAHWTGITLPINEIKPAVGSGSKCC' A
#
# COMPACT_ATOMS: atom_id res chain seq x y z
N MET A 1 -11.79 17.27 -4.29
CA MET A 1 -10.44 17.06 -4.84
C MET A 1 -9.46 16.84 -3.69
N ASP A 2 -9.67 15.80 -2.89
CA ASP A 2 -8.93 15.62 -1.63
C ASP A 2 -7.42 15.36 -1.82
N PHE A 3 -7.03 14.75 -2.95
CA PHE A 3 -5.63 14.49 -3.29
C PHE A 3 -4.79 15.78 -3.48
N ALA A 4 -5.41 16.88 -3.93
CA ALA A 4 -4.71 18.14 -4.17
C ALA A 4 -4.45 18.95 -2.88
N ASN A 5 -5.18 18.64 -1.80
CA ASN A 5 -5.04 19.32 -0.51
C ASN A 5 -3.91 18.76 0.35
N ASN A 6 -3.45 17.53 0.07
CA ASN A 6 -2.32 16.94 0.78
C ASN A 6 -1.03 17.17 -0.03
N THR A 7 -0.10 17.93 0.54
CA THR A 7 1.17 18.31 -0.13
C THR A 7 2.01 17.11 -0.53
N VAL A 8 2.02 16.04 0.28
CA VAL A 8 2.77 14.81 0.00
C VAL A 8 2.18 14.09 -1.21
N VAL A 9 0.86 13.95 -1.24
CA VAL A 9 0.12 13.33 -2.33
C VAL A 9 0.29 14.12 -3.62
N LYS A 10 0.12 15.44 -3.57
CA LYS A 10 0.30 16.32 -4.71
C LYS A 10 1.71 16.20 -5.29
N GLY A 11 2.75 16.32 -4.45
CA GLY A 11 4.13 16.21 -4.89
C GLY A 11 4.47 14.83 -5.47
N PHE A 12 3.85 13.76 -4.96
CA PHE A 12 3.99 12.43 -5.54
C PHE A 12 3.36 12.35 -6.94
N LEU A 13 2.12 12.81 -7.09
CA LEU A 13 1.41 12.79 -8.37
C LEU A 13 2.10 13.64 -9.44
N GLU A 14 2.68 14.78 -9.06
CA GLU A 14 3.43 15.64 -9.99
C GLU A 14 4.71 14.98 -10.54
N ARG A 15 5.35 14.11 -9.76
CA ARG A 15 6.60 13.44 -10.15
C ARG A 15 6.39 12.09 -10.82
N SER A 16 5.46 11.29 -10.28
CA SER A 16 5.26 9.89 -10.67
C SER A 16 4.02 9.68 -11.53
N GLY A 17 3.12 10.67 -11.61
CA GLY A 17 1.86 10.55 -12.31
C GLY A 17 0.82 9.71 -11.56
N GLN A 18 -0.41 9.73 -12.09
CA GLN A 18 -1.53 8.97 -11.53
C GLN A 18 -1.39 7.45 -11.68
N GLU A 19 -0.59 6.99 -12.64
CA GLU A 19 -0.32 5.56 -12.90
C GLU A 19 0.42 4.88 -11.73
N ALA A 20 1.08 5.67 -10.87
CA ALA A 20 1.81 5.17 -9.72
C ALA A 20 0.93 4.96 -8.48
N LEU A 21 -0.38 5.18 -8.59
CA LEU A 21 -1.35 4.86 -7.56
C LEU A 21 -1.58 3.33 -7.46
N PRO A 22 -2.03 2.82 -6.31
CA PRO A 22 -2.38 3.53 -5.07
C PRO A 22 -1.16 4.07 -4.32
N LEU A 23 -1.32 5.22 -3.66
CA LEU A 23 -0.35 5.82 -2.74
C LEU A 23 -0.84 5.63 -1.30
N ILE A 24 0.04 5.11 -0.43
CA ILE A 24 -0.23 4.83 0.97
C ILE A 24 0.63 5.75 1.84
N LEU A 25 -0.04 6.45 2.75
CA LEU A 25 0.62 7.27 3.77
C LEU A 25 0.40 6.64 5.15
N VAL A 26 1.46 6.59 5.95
CA VAL A 26 1.43 6.18 7.35
C VAL A 26 1.87 7.39 8.18
N ASP A 27 1.04 7.80 9.13
CA ASP A 27 1.29 9.00 9.94
C ASP A 27 1.56 10.28 9.12
N GLY A 28 0.98 10.36 7.91
CA GLY A 28 1.15 11.48 6.99
C GLY A 28 2.41 11.40 6.12
N GLU A 29 3.24 10.37 6.29
CA GLU A 29 4.48 10.16 5.54
C GLU A 29 4.31 9.12 4.43
N PHE A 30 5.10 9.25 3.36
CA PHE A 30 5.11 8.30 2.25
C PHE A 30 5.59 6.92 2.73
N ALA A 31 4.72 5.90 2.63
CA ALA A 31 5.06 4.53 3.02
C ALA A 31 5.20 3.60 1.81
N LEU A 32 4.26 3.69 0.86
CA LEU A 32 4.22 2.75 -0.26
C LEU A 32 3.45 3.33 -1.45
N ALA A 33 3.84 2.97 -2.68
CA ALA A 33 3.11 3.30 -3.89
C ALA A 33 3.07 2.14 -4.88
N GLY A 34 2.10 2.18 -5.80
CA GLY A 34 1.95 1.23 -6.92
C GLY A 34 1.36 -0.13 -6.57
N ARG A 35 1.08 -0.40 -5.29
CA ARG A 35 0.33 -1.59 -4.84
C ARG A 35 -0.33 -1.35 -3.50
N TYR A 36 -1.19 -2.27 -3.08
CA TYR A 36 -1.69 -2.27 -1.71
C TYR A 36 -0.71 -2.97 -0.76
N PRO A 37 -0.68 -2.56 0.52
CA PRO A 37 0.13 -3.22 1.53
C PRO A 37 -0.48 -4.58 1.88
N ASN A 38 0.36 -5.54 2.22
CA ASN A 38 -0.07 -6.83 2.74
C ASN A 38 -0.33 -6.75 4.26
N ARG A 39 -0.89 -7.82 4.84
CA ARG A 39 -1.27 -7.85 6.26
C ARG A 39 -0.09 -7.69 7.20
N VAL A 40 1.10 -8.15 6.82
CA VAL A 40 2.34 -8.01 7.60
C VAL A 40 2.79 -6.56 7.64
N GLU A 41 2.78 -5.88 6.49
CA GLU A 41 3.14 -4.46 6.38
C GLU A 41 2.20 -3.58 7.21
N LEU A 42 0.89 -3.84 7.14
CA LEU A 42 -0.11 -3.14 7.95
C LEU A 42 0.11 -3.36 9.45
N ALA A 43 0.36 -4.61 9.86
CA ALA A 43 0.62 -4.93 11.26
C ALA A 43 1.87 -4.25 11.79
N HIS A 44 2.94 -4.19 10.98
CA HIS A 44 4.17 -3.51 11.34
C HIS A 44 3.94 -2.02 11.56
N TRP A 45 3.21 -1.33 10.68
CA TRP A 45 2.93 0.09 10.82
C TRP A 45 1.97 0.42 11.97
N THR A 46 1.05 -0.49 12.30
CA THR A 46 0.04 -0.28 13.34
C THR A 46 0.46 -0.82 14.72
N GLY A 47 1.64 -1.44 14.82
CA GLY A 47 2.12 -2.10 16.04
C GLY A 47 1.29 -3.33 16.45
N ILE A 48 0.47 -3.88 15.55
CA ILE A 48 -0.36 -5.05 15.84
C ILE A 48 0.52 -6.30 15.82
N THR A 49 0.49 -7.07 16.91
CA THR A 49 1.11 -8.40 16.92
C THR A 49 0.26 -9.36 16.10
N LEU A 50 0.79 -9.83 14.97
CA LEU A 50 0.13 -10.87 14.20
C LEU A 50 0.30 -12.22 14.91
N PRO A 51 -0.77 -13.03 15.01
CA PRO A 51 -0.60 -14.43 15.37
C PRO A 51 0.30 -15.08 14.31
N ILE A 52 1.31 -15.83 14.76
CA ILE A 52 2.15 -16.72 13.95
C ILE A 52 1.28 -17.84 13.38
N ASN A 53 0.44 -17.50 12.40
CA ASN A 53 -0.15 -18.45 11.49
C ASN A 53 0.56 -18.24 10.16
N GLU A 54 1.18 -19.29 9.63
CA GLU A 54 2.16 -19.21 8.54
C GLU A 54 1.69 -18.30 7.41
N ILE A 55 2.40 -17.17 7.25
CA ILE A 55 2.12 -16.19 6.22
C ILE A 55 2.63 -16.79 4.91
N LYS A 56 1.79 -17.59 4.26
CA LYS A 56 2.06 -18.01 2.89
C LYS A 56 2.00 -16.75 2.01
N PRO A 57 3.07 -16.33 1.33
CA PRO A 57 3.00 -15.19 0.43
C PRO A 57 1.91 -15.50 -0.59
N ALA A 58 0.95 -14.58 -0.74
CA ALA A 58 -0.05 -14.65 -1.78
C ALA A 58 0.65 -14.39 -3.12
N VAL A 59 1.31 -15.41 -3.66
CA VAL A 59 1.65 -15.47 -5.06
C VAL A 59 0.31 -15.56 -5.79
N GLY A 60 -0.02 -14.51 -6.55
CA GLY A 60 -1.17 -14.50 -7.44
C GLY A 60 -0.98 -15.56 -8.50
N SER A 61 -1.40 -16.79 -8.21
CA SER A 61 -1.46 -17.86 -9.19
C SER A 61 -2.78 -17.73 -9.93
N GLY A 62 -2.73 -17.08 -11.09
CA GLY A 62 -3.77 -17.18 -12.10
C GLY A 62 -3.86 -18.63 -12.55
N SER A 63 -4.72 -19.42 -11.90
CA SER A 63 -5.09 -20.75 -12.35
C SER A 63 -6.58 -20.80 -12.60
N LYS A 64 -6.90 -20.56 -13.89
CA LYS A 64 -7.89 -21.28 -14.68
C LYS A 64 -9.13 -21.73 -13.91
N CYS A 65 -10.16 -20.90 -13.94
CA CYS A 65 -11.51 -21.32 -13.59
C CYS A 65 -11.98 -22.35 -14.64
N CYS A 66 -12.25 -23.56 -14.16
CA CYS A 66 -13.06 -24.57 -14.84
C CYS A 66 -14.54 -24.22 -14.73
#